data_AF-A0A6P8LI60-F1
#
_entry.id   AF-A0A6P8LI60-F1
#
_cell.length_a   1.000
_cell.length_b   1.000
_cell.length_c   1.000
_cell.angle_alpha   90.00
_cell.angle_beta   90.00
_cell.angle_gamma   90.00
#
_symmetry.space_group_name_H-M   'P 1'
#
loop_
_entity.id
_entity.type
_entity.pdbx_description
1 polymer ?
#
loop_
_entity_poly.entity_id
_entity_poly.type
_entity_poly.pdbx_seq_one_letter_code
_entity_poly.pdbx_strand_id
1 'polypeptide(L)'
;MASLLAVQSVIMQGKNSFELYGYDILLDEDLTPWLLEVNASPALTGTDSEDYRLKFDLLDDTLNVLDFEGRFTGRETRIGGFDLLWNDGPVWTYCPNPSVCGEPSTDLKKLNIFLGARNDRVEQLRQLRQCLEEKRNKVQSDRVGMRR
;
A
#
# COMPACT_ATOMS: atom_id res chain seq x y z
N MET A 1 -3.69 0.92 14.26
CA MET A 1 -3.58 2.39 14.29
C MET A 1 -3.46 3.00 15.68
N ALA A 2 -3.97 2.39 16.75
CA ALA A 2 -3.80 2.94 18.10
C ALA A 2 -2.33 3.20 18.48
N SER A 3 -1.39 2.33 18.05
CA SER A 3 0.05 2.52 18.24
C SER A 3 0.56 3.83 17.64
N LEU A 4 0.33 4.05 16.34
CA LEU A 4 0.75 5.28 15.63
C LEU A 4 0.03 6.53 16.16
N LEU A 5 -1.26 6.45 16.45
CA LEU A 5 -2.03 7.57 17.00
C LEU A 5 -1.51 7.98 18.39
N ALA A 6 -1.13 7.01 19.22
CA ALA A 6 -0.60 7.28 20.56
C ALA A 6 0.71 8.08 20.54
N VAL A 7 1.54 7.89 19.49
CA VAL A 7 2.84 8.56 19.35
C VAL A 7 2.83 9.71 18.33
N GLN A 8 1.70 9.99 17.68
CA GLN A 8 1.57 10.99 16.62
C GLN A 8 2.11 12.38 17.02
N SER A 9 1.94 12.77 18.29
CA SER A 9 2.40 14.05 18.84
C SER A 9 3.92 14.16 18.98
N VAL A 10 4.64 13.04 18.98
CA VAL A 10 6.10 12.96 19.17
C VAL A 10 6.84 12.69 17.85
N ILE A 11 6.14 12.21 16.82
CA ILE A 11 6.71 11.98 15.49
C ILE A 11 7.07 13.34 14.85
N MET A 12 8.35 13.55 14.56
CA MET A 12 8.82 14.72 13.83
C MET A 12 8.48 14.58 12.34
N GLN A 13 7.42 15.26 11.90
CA GLN A 13 6.96 15.20 10.51
C GLN A 13 7.77 16.14 9.61
N GLY A 14 8.58 15.57 8.71
CA GLY A 14 9.17 16.27 7.58
C GLY A 14 8.34 16.06 6.31
N LYS A 15 8.00 17.13 5.57
CA LYS A 15 7.19 17.04 4.33
C LYS A 15 7.79 16.13 3.25
N ASN A 16 9.10 15.91 3.30
CA ASN A 16 9.86 15.12 2.31
C ASN A 16 10.52 13.91 2.98
N SER A 17 9.95 13.45 4.11
CA SER A 17 10.47 12.34 4.89
C SER A 17 9.40 11.27 5.01
N PHE A 18 9.83 10.01 4.94
CA PHE A 18 8.99 8.85 5.19
C PHE A 18 9.76 7.88 6.08
N GLU A 19 9.04 6.96 6.71
CA GLU A 19 9.63 5.96 7.60
C GLU A 19 8.92 4.62 7.39
N LEU A 20 9.70 3.55 7.39
CA LEU A 20 9.19 2.19 7.27
C LEU A 20 9.30 1.51 8.64
N TYR A 21 8.15 1.12 9.18
CA TYR A 21 8.09 0.44 10.47
C TYR A 21 7.87 -1.06 10.27
N GLY A 22 8.60 -1.88 11.03
CA GLY A 22 8.33 -3.31 11.20
C GLY A 22 7.42 -3.54 12.40
N TYR A 23 6.39 -4.37 12.25
CA TYR A 23 5.49 -4.75 13.34
C TYR A 23 5.63 -6.24 13.61
N ASP A 24 6.03 -6.58 14.84
CA ASP A 24 6.16 -7.96 15.25
C ASP A 24 4.87 -8.38 15.94
N ILE A 25 4.16 -9.33 15.32
CA ILE A 25 2.82 -9.74 15.73
C ILE A 25 2.83 -11.24 16.01
N LEU A 26 2.30 -11.63 17.18
CA LEU A 26 2.03 -13.02 17.53
C LEU A 26 0.56 -13.32 17.31
N LEU A 27 0.24 -14.46 16.69
CA LEU A 27 -1.13 -14.95 16.56
C LEU A 27 -1.37 -16.03 17.62
N ASP A 28 -2.49 -15.93 18.33
CA ASP A 28 -2.93 -16.98 19.27
C ASP A 28 -3.75 -18.08 18.57
N GLU A 29 -4.26 -19.03 19.36
CA GLU A 29 -5.04 -20.18 18.88
C GLU A 29 -6.33 -19.76 18.15
N ASP A 30 -6.87 -18.58 18.47
CA ASP A 30 -8.06 -18.01 17.84
C ASP A 30 -7.69 -17.05 16.68
N LEU A 31 -6.41 -17.00 16.28
CA LEU A 31 -5.85 -16.06 15.30
C LEU A 31 -6.00 -14.57 15.69
N THR A 32 -6.10 -14.28 16.99
CA THR A 32 -6.08 -12.91 17.49
C THR A 32 -4.65 -12.36 17.37
N PRO A 33 -4.46 -11.19 16.74
CA PRO A 33 -3.14 -10.58 16.63
C PRO A 33 -2.76 -9.83 17.92
N TRP A 34 -1.62 -10.21 18.50
CA TRP A 34 -0.99 -9.57 19.65
C TRP A 34 0.26 -8.84 19.19
N LEU A 35 0.29 -7.51 19.36
CA LEU A 35 1.46 -6.69 19.03
C LEU A 35 2.55 -6.90 20.08
N LEU A 36 3.73 -7.34 19.66
CA LEU A 36 4.90 -7.52 20.53
C LEU A 36 5.73 -6.24 20.59
N GLU A 37 6.17 -5.76 19.42
CA GLU A 37 6.97 -4.55 19.30
C GLU A 37 6.77 -3.86 17.94
N VAL A 38 7.20 -2.59 17.89
CA VAL A 38 7.24 -1.78 16.67
C VAL A 38 8.66 -1.28 16.49
N ASN A 39 9.26 -1.65 15.37
CA ASN A 39 10.64 -1.32 15.03
C ASN A 39 10.69 -0.19 14.00
N ALA A 40 11.34 0.92 14.34
CA ALA A 40 11.57 2.05 13.44
C ALA A 40 12.62 1.76 12.33
N SER A 41 13.37 0.67 12.47
CA SER A 41 14.40 0.26 11.52
C SER A 41 14.39 -1.26 11.38
N PRO A 42 13.39 -1.85 10.70
CA PRO A 42 13.34 -3.29 10.47
C PRO A 42 14.58 -3.76 9.67
N ALA A 43 15.02 -5.00 9.92
CA ALA A 43 16.15 -5.57 9.21
C ALA A 43 15.77 -5.90 7.75
N LEU A 44 16.44 -5.27 6.79
CA LEU A 44 16.21 -5.46 5.35
C LEU A 44 17.35 -6.20 4.63
N THR A 45 18.32 -6.72 5.38
CA THR A 45 19.36 -7.60 4.82
C THR A 45 18.75 -8.97 4.51
N GLY A 46 18.93 -9.45 3.28
CA GLY A 46 18.47 -10.78 2.86
C GLY A 46 19.29 -11.89 3.51
N THR A 47 18.63 -12.80 4.24
CA THR A 47 19.28 -13.96 4.88
C THR A 47 19.30 -15.20 3.99
N ASP A 48 18.31 -15.33 3.11
CA ASP A 48 18.20 -16.37 2.08
C ASP A 48 17.57 -15.79 0.80
N SER A 49 17.41 -16.61 -0.24
CA SER A 49 16.89 -16.15 -1.54
C SER A 49 15.44 -15.69 -1.51
N GLU A 50 14.60 -16.31 -0.69
CA GLU A 50 13.18 -15.96 -0.58
C GLU A 50 13.01 -14.68 0.25
N ASP A 51 13.72 -14.60 1.38
CA ASP A 51 13.77 -13.41 2.23
C ASP A 51 14.34 -12.20 1.46
N TYR A 52 15.41 -12.41 0.70
CA TYR A 52 15.95 -11.37 -0.18
C TYR A 52 14.91 -10.89 -1.19
N ARG A 53 14.19 -11.81 -1.85
CA ARG A 53 13.17 -11.47 -2.84
C ARG A 53 12.02 -10.68 -2.21
N LEU A 54 11.53 -11.12 -1.05
CA LEU A 54 10.47 -10.44 -0.31
C LEU A 54 10.89 -9.02 0.08
N LYS A 55 12.08 -8.86 0.64
CA LYS A 55 12.62 -7.56 1.07
C LYS A 55 12.91 -6.62 -0.11
N PHE A 56 13.40 -7.18 -1.21
CA PHE A 56 13.59 -6.43 -2.44
C PHE A 56 12.26 -5.90 -2.99
N ASP A 57 11.25 -6.76 -3.08
CA ASP A 57 9.91 -6.40 -3.55
C ASP A 57 9.25 -5.34 -2.63
N LEU A 58 9.42 -5.48 -1.31
CA LEU A 58 8.96 -4.48 -0.34
C LEU A 58 9.60 -3.10 -0.59
N LEU A 59 10.91 -3.06 -0.83
CA LEU A 59 11.62 -1.82 -1.10
C LEU A 59 11.24 -1.21 -2.44
N ASP A 60 11.14 -2.02 -3.49
CA ASP A 60 10.68 -1.60 -4.82
C ASP A 60 9.28 -0.99 -4.75
N ASP A 61 8.34 -1.64 -4.06
CA ASP A 61 6.99 -1.12 -3.87
C ASP A 61 6.96 0.14 -2.99
N THR A 62 7.87 0.26 -2.01
CA THR A 62 8.01 1.48 -1.20
C THR A 62 8.43 2.66 -2.06
N LEU A 63 9.42 2.47 -2.95
CA LEU A 63 9.86 3.53 -3.87
C LEU A 63 8.78 3.90 -4.88
N ASN A 64 7.97 2.93 -5.33
CA ASN A 64 6.79 3.21 -6.14
C ASN A 64 5.81 4.12 -5.36
N VAL A 65 5.45 3.79 -4.12
CA VAL A 65 4.54 4.63 -3.30
C VAL A 65 5.01 6.09 -3.18
N LEU A 66 6.32 6.31 -3.04
CA LEU A 66 6.89 7.66 -2.92
C LEU A 66 6.81 8.48 -4.21
N ASP A 67 6.68 7.81 -5.36
CA ASP A 67 6.40 8.43 -6.64
C ASP A 67 7.31 9.61 -7.00
N PHE A 68 8.62 9.38 -6.98
CA PHE A 68 9.61 10.43 -7.29
C PHE A 68 9.43 11.06 -8.67
N GLU A 69 8.78 10.34 -9.60
CA GLU A 69 8.48 10.82 -10.95
C GLU A 69 7.14 11.57 -11.06
N GLY A 70 6.35 11.65 -9.98
CA GLY A 70 5.06 12.33 -9.94
C GLY A 70 4.04 11.75 -10.91
N ARG A 71 4.03 10.42 -11.04
CA ARG A 71 3.22 9.69 -12.01
C ARG A 71 1.82 9.41 -11.48
N PHE A 72 1.66 9.15 -10.20
CA PHE A 72 0.39 8.79 -9.59
C PHE A 72 -0.50 10.01 -9.35
N THR A 73 -1.79 9.73 -9.15
CA THR A 73 -2.81 10.77 -8.95
C THR A 73 -3.00 11.17 -7.49
N GLY A 74 -2.36 10.46 -6.56
CA GLY A 74 -2.51 10.61 -5.11
C GLY A 74 -3.85 10.06 -4.59
N ARG A 75 -4.57 9.29 -5.40
CA ARG A 75 -5.89 8.69 -5.07
C ARG A 75 -5.87 7.17 -5.09
N GLU A 76 -4.75 6.58 -5.44
CA GLU A 76 -4.50 5.17 -5.45
C GLU A 76 -4.60 4.62 -4.03
N THR A 77 -5.47 3.63 -3.82
CA THR A 77 -5.63 2.96 -2.52
C THR A 77 -4.77 1.71 -2.40
N ARG A 78 -4.10 1.31 -3.49
CA ARG A 78 -3.12 0.22 -3.55
C ARG A 78 -2.02 0.59 -4.52
N ILE A 79 -0.78 0.30 -4.17
CA ILE A 79 0.41 0.47 -5.05
C ILE A 79 1.37 -0.69 -4.75
N GLY A 80 1.66 -1.52 -5.75
CA GLY A 80 2.39 -2.76 -5.55
C GLY A 80 1.72 -3.65 -4.50
N GLY A 81 2.51 -4.10 -3.52
CA GLY A 81 2.04 -4.82 -2.34
C GLY A 81 1.48 -3.97 -1.20
N PHE A 82 1.53 -2.64 -1.27
CA PHE A 82 1.00 -1.77 -0.22
C PHE A 82 -0.49 -1.47 -0.40
N ASP A 83 -1.22 -1.52 0.71
CA ASP A 83 -2.61 -1.11 0.83
C ASP A 83 -2.72 0.15 1.70
N LEU A 84 -3.40 1.18 1.20
CA LEU A 84 -3.67 2.39 1.99
C LEU A 84 -4.73 2.08 3.04
N LEU A 85 -4.31 2.03 4.30
CA LEU A 85 -5.17 1.69 5.43
C LEU A 85 -5.88 2.90 6.05
N TRP A 86 -5.18 4.04 6.11
CA TRP A 86 -5.61 5.21 6.86
C TRP A 86 -5.21 6.50 6.14
N ASN A 87 -6.16 7.41 5.96
CA ASN A 87 -5.96 8.76 5.42
C ASN A 87 -6.99 9.69 6.09
N ASP A 88 -6.60 10.32 7.20
CA ASP A 88 -7.49 11.07 8.11
C ASP A 88 -8.75 10.29 8.55
N GLY A 89 -8.64 8.96 8.54
CA GLY A 89 -9.71 8.01 8.83
C GLY A 89 -9.46 6.67 8.14
N PRO A 90 -10.20 5.60 8.51
CA PRO A 90 -10.06 4.30 7.86
C PRO A 90 -10.44 4.38 6.38
N VAL A 91 -9.59 3.80 5.53
CA VAL A 91 -9.87 3.66 4.09
C VAL A 91 -10.57 2.33 3.86
N TRP A 92 -11.72 2.40 3.19
CA TRP A 92 -12.59 1.26 2.97
C TRP A 92 -12.53 0.78 1.53
N THR A 93 -12.69 -0.52 1.35
CA THR A 93 -12.77 -1.18 0.05
C THR A 93 -13.99 -2.09 0.00
N TYR A 94 -14.38 -2.47 -1.21
CA TYR A 94 -15.41 -3.46 -1.42
C TYR A 94 -14.76 -4.83 -1.65
N CYS A 95 -15.30 -5.87 -1.03
CA CYS A 95 -14.76 -7.23 -1.16
C CYS A 95 -14.60 -7.60 -2.64
N PRO A 96 -13.37 -7.91 -3.11
CA PRO A 96 -13.16 -8.26 -4.51
C PRO A 96 -13.76 -9.63 -4.87
N ASN A 97 -14.03 -10.51 -3.89
CA ASN A 97 -14.69 -11.81 -4.08
C ASN A 97 -15.66 -12.12 -2.92
N PRO A 98 -16.94 -11.70 -3.00
CA PRO A 98 -17.94 -11.96 -1.96
C PRO A 98 -18.18 -13.45 -1.70
N SER A 99 -17.99 -14.29 -2.72
CA SER A 99 -18.29 -15.72 -2.73
C SER A 99 -17.28 -16.59 -1.99
N VAL A 100 -16.07 -16.11 -1.72
CA VAL A 100 -15.05 -16.86 -0.95
C VAL A 100 -15.23 -16.63 0.55
N CYS A 101 -15.80 -15.50 0.95
CA CYS A 101 -15.90 -15.11 2.36
C CYS A 101 -17.12 -15.71 3.08
N GLY A 102 -18.05 -16.39 2.39
CA GLY A 102 -19.23 -16.98 3.02
C GLY A 102 -20.17 -15.98 3.72
N GLU A 103 -19.97 -14.67 3.53
CA GLU A 103 -20.65 -13.64 4.30
C GLU A 103 -21.92 -13.11 3.60
N PRO A 104 -22.99 -12.81 4.36
CA PRO A 104 -24.23 -12.28 3.82
C PRO A 104 -23.99 -10.94 3.10
N SER A 105 -24.69 -10.78 1.97
CA SER A 105 -24.53 -9.72 0.96
C SER A 105 -24.76 -8.28 1.42
N THR A 106 -24.94 -8.03 2.71
CA THR A 106 -25.32 -6.72 3.26
C THR A 106 -24.16 -5.91 3.84
N ASP A 107 -22.99 -6.52 4.12
CA ASP A 107 -21.83 -5.82 4.70
C ASP A 107 -20.55 -6.00 3.86
N LEU A 108 -20.61 -5.55 2.60
CA LEU A 108 -19.52 -5.66 1.63
C LEU A 108 -18.37 -4.67 1.86
N LYS A 109 -18.50 -3.78 2.85
CA LYS A 109 -17.54 -2.72 3.14
C LYS A 109 -16.52 -3.23 4.15
N LYS A 110 -15.35 -3.63 3.66
CA LYS A 110 -14.22 -4.07 4.51
C LYS A 110 -13.12 -3.02 4.51
N LEU A 111 -12.30 -3.06 5.55
CA LEU A 111 -11.11 -2.24 5.63
C LEU A 111 -10.19 -2.56 4.43
N ASN A 112 -9.55 -1.55 3.84
CA ASN A 112 -8.64 -1.74 2.71
C ASN A 112 -7.31 -2.35 3.18
N ILE A 113 -7.36 -3.62 3.55
CA ILE A 113 -6.23 -4.40 4.03
C ILE A 113 -6.35 -5.81 3.49
N PHE A 114 -5.47 -6.17 2.56
CA PHE A 114 -5.45 -7.51 1.97
C PHE A 114 -4.41 -8.41 2.64
N LEU A 115 -3.55 -7.88 3.52
CA LEU A 115 -2.51 -8.63 4.25
C LEU A 115 -1.65 -9.50 3.31
N GLY A 116 -1.43 -9.06 2.07
CA GLY A 116 -0.74 -9.84 1.05
C GLY A 116 -1.51 -11.03 0.48
N ALA A 117 -2.74 -11.33 0.95
CA ALA A 117 -3.60 -12.40 0.42
C ALA A 117 -3.93 -12.20 -1.06
N ARG A 118 -3.96 -10.94 -1.51
CA ARG A 118 -4.07 -10.57 -2.92
C ARG A 118 -2.70 -10.15 -3.46
N ASN A 119 -1.90 -11.15 -3.85
CA ASN A 119 -0.56 -10.93 -4.41
C ASN A 119 -0.60 -10.70 -5.94
N ASP A 120 -1.20 -9.58 -6.36
CA ASP A 120 -1.27 -9.14 -7.75
C ASP A 120 -0.30 -7.99 -8.07
N ARG A 121 0.76 -7.82 -7.25
CA ARG A 121 1.65 -6.64 -7.29
C ARG A 121 2.18 -6.31 -8.69
N VAL A 122 2.72 -7.31 -9.40
CA VAL A 122 3.35 -7.10 -10.72
C VAL A 122 2.34 -6.65 -11.76
N GLU A 123 1.17 -7.30 -11.77
CA GLU A 123 0.10 -6.99 -12.72
C GLU A 123 -0.51 -5.62 -12.41
N GLN A 124 -0.73 -5.33 -11.13
CA GLN A 124 -1.23 -4.04 -10.67
C GLN A 124 -0.29 -2.89 -11.02
N LEU A 125 1.02 -3.03 -10.80
CA LEU A 125 2.00 -2.01 -11.18
C LEU A 125 2.05 -1.78 -12.70
N ARG A 126 1.92 -2.85 -13.50
CA ARG A 126 1.85 -2.72 -14.97
C ARG A 126 0.59 -1.97 -15.41
N GLN A 127 -0.57 -2.30 -14.85
CA GLN A 127 -1.82 -1.63 -15.15
C GLN A 127 -1.78 -0.14 -14.76
N LEU A 128 -1.27 0.17 -13.56
CA LEU A 128 -1.06 1.54 -13.12
C LEU A 128 -0.15 2.29 -14.11
N ARG A 129 0.99 1.70 -14.48
CA ARG A 129 1.90 2.30 -15.47
C ARG A 129 1.20 2.60 -16.80
N GLN A 130 0.44 1.65 -17.35
CA GLN A 130 -0.27 1.83 -18.62
C GLN A 130 -1.29 2.98 -18.54
N CYS A 131 -2.14 2.99 -17.52
CA CYS A 131 -3.12 4.06 -17.33
C CYS A 131 -2.48 5.46 -17.23
N LEU A 132 -1.27 5.56 -16.67
CA LEU A 132 -0.54 6.82 -16.56
C LEU A 132 0.09 7.24 -17.88
N GLU A 133 0.64 6.30 -18.65
CA GLU A 133 1.15 6.56 -19.99
C GLU A 133 0.03 7.04 -20.93
N GLU A 134 -1.15 6.44 -20.87
CA GLU A 134 -2.34 6.87 -21.60
C GLU A 134 -2.78 8.29 -21.23
N LYS A 135 -2.87 8.61 -19.93
CA LYS A 135 -3.21 9.97 -19.46
C LYS A 135 -2.20 10.99 -19.96
N ARG A 136 -0.91 10.70 -19.90
CA ARG A 136 0.16 11.59 -20.39
C ARG A 136 0.03 11.85 -21.89
N ASN A 137 -0.22 10.81 -22.68
CA ASN A 137 -0.38 10.92 -24.13
C ASN A 137 -1.61 11.76 -24.49
N LYS A 138 -2.72 11.60 -23.75
CA LYS A 138 -3.93 12.42 -23.93
C LYS A 138 -3.68 13.90 -23.65
N VAL A 139 -3.04 14.23 -22.52
CA VAL A 139 -2.67 15.62 -22.17
C VAL A 139 -1.77 16.25 -23.24
N GLN A 140 -0.83 15.50 -23.80
CA GLN A 140 0.05 15.99 -24.86
C GLN A 140 -0.73 16.25 -26.16
N SER A 141 -1.66 15.37 -26.52
CA SER A 141 -2.54 15.53 -27.69
C SER A 141 -3.43 16.78 -27.57
N ASP A 142 -4.04 16.99 -26.40
CA ASP A 142 -4.92 18.14 -26.14
C ASP A 142 -4.14 19.48 -26.23
N ARG A 143 -2.90 19.51 -25.71
CA ARG A 143 -2.02 20.69 -25.82
C ARG A 143 -1.59 21.01 -27.25
N VAL A 144 -1.47 20.00 -28.12
CA VAL A 144 -1.15 20.18 -29.54
C VAL A 144 -2.37 20.64 -30.33
N GLY A 145 -3.57 20.15 -29.98
CA GLY A 145 -4.84 20.56 -30.59
C GLY A 145 -5.22 22.02 -30.28
N MET A 146 -4.89 22.53 -29.10
CA MET A 146 -5.16 23.92 -28.70
C MET A 146 -4.22 24.98 -29.30
N ARG A 147 -3.14 24.56 -29.97
CA ARG A 147 -2.16 25.45 -30.63
C ARG A 147 -2.39 25.57 -32.14
N ARG A 148 -3.53 25.10 -32.65
CA ARG A 148 -3.94 25.18 -34.06
C ARG A 148 -5.17 26.04 -34.22
#